data_AF-A0A1A0QP62-F1
#
_entry.id   AF-A0A1A0QP62-F1
#
_cell.length_a   1.000
_cell.length_b   1.000
_cell.length_c   1.000
_cell.angle_alpha   90.00
_cell.angle_beta   90.00
_cell.angle_gamma   90.00
#
_symmetry.space_group_name_H-M   'P 1'
#
loop_
_entity.id
_entity.type
_entity.pdbx_description
1 polymer ?
#
loop_
_entity_poly.entity_id
_entity_poly.type
_entity_poly.pdbx_seq_one_letter_code
_entity_poly.pdbx_strand_id
1 'polypeptide(L)'
;MRVAVAIGSLALSLTAGAGIASAGPNLDSAVNSTCSYPQVMAALTAQDARASTSPTAQSALRQFLNAPTSQRQMMAEAIVNYPPNQQYLGLLQTAFDTCNNF
;
A
#
# COMPACT_ATOMS: atom_id res chain seq x y z
N MET A 1 3.29 -4.05 50.19
CA MET A 1 3.54 -4.72 48.88
C MET A 1 3.62 -3.62 47.83
N ARG A 2 4.82 -3.19 47.42
CA ARG A 2 5.53 -3.54 46.17
C ARG A 2 4.77 -3.20 44.86
N VAL A 3 5.22 -2.08 44.25
CA VAL A 3 5.67 -1.88 42.86
C VAL A 3 4.70 -2.11 41.68
N ALA A 4 4.51 -1.00 40.94
CA ALA A 4 4.41 -0.80 39.49
C ALA A 4 3.43 -1.61 38.62
N VAL A 5 2.67 -0.86 37.81
CA VAL A 5 2.39 -1.22 36.42
C VAL A 5 2.55 0.04 35.56
N ALA A 6 3.46 -0.06 34.60
CA ALA A 6 3.72 0.90 33.53
C ALA A 6 2.65 0.80 32.44
N ILE A 7 2.27 1.91 31.80
CA ILE A 7 1.74 1.88 30.42
C ILE A 7 2.17 3.17 29.72
N GLY A 8 3.00 3.02 28.68
CA GLY A 8 3.46 4.12 27.83
C GLY A 8 2.29 4.77 27.10
N SER A 9 2.30 6.09 27.07
CA SER A 9 1.34 6.89 26.31
C SER A 9 1.55 6.65 24.81
N LEU A 10 0.56 6.01 24.18
CA LEU A 10 0.41 5.95 22.72
C LEU A 10 0.29 7.38 22.18
N ALA A 11 1.34 7.92 21.57
CA ALA A 11 1.22 9.12 20.75
C ALA A 11 0.83 8.71 19.33
N LEU A 12 -0.48 8.48 19.10
CA LEU A 12 -1.11 8.22 17.79
C LEU A 12 -1.25 9.50 16.96
N SER A 13 -0.17 10.26 16.80
CA SER A 13 -0.22 11.58 16.20
C SER A 13 0.42 11.59 14.82
N LEU A 14 -0.31 11.17 13.78
CA LEU A 14 -0.21 11.71 12.40
C LEU A 14 -1.51 11.44 11.63
N THR A 15 -2.55 12.24 11.87
CA THR A 15 -3.56 12.52 10.83
C THR A 15 -2.91 13.37 9.75
N ALA A 16 -2.09 12.76 8.90
CA ALA A 16 -1.76 13.32 7.60
C ALA A 16 -2.94 12.95 6.68
N GLY A 17 -3.93 13.84 6.61
CA GLY A 17 -5.03 13.71 5.68
C GLY A 17 -4.51 13.75 4.25
N ALA A 18 -4.34 12.58 3.64
CA ALA A 18 -4.39 12.47 2.19
C ALA A 18 -5.88 12.60 1.82
N GLY A 19 -6.28 13.79 1.38
CA GLY A 19 -7.61 14.03 0.84
C GLY A 19 -7.86 13.05 -0.31
N ILE A 20 -8.76 12.09 -0.08
CA ILE A 20 -9.20 11.13 -1.08
C ILE A 20 -10.05 11.84 -2.14
N ALA A 21 -9.40 12.31 -3.19
CA ALA A 21 -10.06 12.57 -4.47
C ALA A 21 -9.76 11.40 -5.43
N SER A 22 -10.21 10.19 -5.08
CA SER A 22 -10.08 9.02 -5.96
C SER A 22 -11.15 9.07 -7.05
N ALA A 23 -10.83 9.72 -8.17
CA ALA A 23 -11.63 9.68 -9.39
C ALA A 23 -11.24 8.44 -10.22
N GLY A 24 -11.88 7.30 -9.93
CA GLY A 24 -11.79 6.05 -10.71
C GLY A 24 -10.70 5.05 -10.26
N PRO A 25 -10.73 3.79 -10.76
CA PRO A 25 -9.75 2.76 -10.44
C PRO A 25 -8.41 3.10 -11.12
N ASN A 26 -7.62 3.94 -10.48
CA ASN A 26 -6.31 4.40 -10.92
C ASN A 26 -5.29 4.16 -9.80
N LEU A 27 -4.05 3.81 -10.16
CA LEU A 27 -2.98 3.57 -9.19
C LEU A 27 -2.18 4.85 -8.86
N ASP A 28 -2.82 6.02 -8.89
CA ASP A 28 -2.16 7.31 -8.63
C ASP A 28 -1.59 7.40 -7.20
N SER A 29 -2.32 6.87 -6.22
CA SER A 29 -1.84 6.76 -4.84
C SER A 29 -0.63 5.85 -4.71
N ALA A 30 -0.45 4.87 -5.60
CA ALA A 30 0.73 4.02 -5.65
C ALA A 30 1.95 4.78 -6.20
N VAL A 31 1.75 5.60 -7.24
CA VAL A 31 2.83 6.36 -7.90
C VAL A 31 3.57 7.25 -6.91
N ASN A 32 2.82 8.04 -6.13
CA ASN A 32 3.38 8.99 -5.16
C ASN A 32 3.49 8.40 -3.74
N SER A 33 3.25 7.09 -3.57
CA SER A 33 3.30 6.47 -2.25
C SER A 33 4.70 6.55 -1.62
N THR A 34 4.72 6.94 -0.35
CA THR A 34 5.90 6.89 0.52
C THR A 34 5.93 5.61 1.37
N CYS A 35 4.94 4.73 1.23
CA CYS A 35 4.88 3.50 2.00
C CYS A 35 6.02 2.55 1.65
N SER A 36 6.56 1.91 2.68
CA SER A 36 7.57 0.89 2.53
C SER A 36 6.95 -0.45 2.11
N TYR A 37 7.78 -1.35 1.57
CA TYR A 37 7.35 -2.71 1.21
C TYR A 37 6.56 -3.45 2.30
N PRO A 38 7.03 -3.52 3.57
CA PRO A 38 6.26 -4.23 4.60
C PRO A 38 4.88 -3.63 4.84
N GLN A 39 4.74 -2.30 4.77
CA GLN A 39 3.47 -1.61 4.98
C GLN A 39 2.46 -1.93 3.88
N VAL A 40 2.88 -1.82 2.61
CA VAL A 40 1.99 -2.15 1.49
C VAL A 40 1.68 -3.64 1.45
N MET A 41 2.66 -4.51 1.73
CA MET A 41 2.41 -5.96 1.77
C MET A 41 1.46 -6.35 2.91
N ALA A 42 1.55 -5.71 4.08
CA ALA A 42 0.62 -5.91 5.17
C ALA A 42 -0.79 -5.43 4.80
N ALA A 43 -0.92 -4.25 4.20
CA ALA A 43 -2.19 -3.72 3.70
C ALA A 43 -2.83 -4.60 2.62
N LEU A 44 -2.03 -5.14 1.70
CA LEU A 44 -2.48 -6.10 0.69
C LEU A 44 -2.91 -7.42 1.32
N THR A 45 -2.11 -7.97 2.25
CA THR A 45 -2.38 -9.26 2.91
C THR A 45 -3.61 -9.20 3.80
N ALA A 46 -3.89 -8.04 4.41
CA ALA A 46 -5.12 -7.80 5.17
C ALA A 46 -6.39 -7.89 4.32
N GLN A 47 -6.27 -7.64 3.01
CA GLN A 47 -7.38 -7.72 2.05
C GLN A 47 -7.41 -9.07 1.31
N ASP A 48 -6.25 -9.58 0.90
CA ASP A 48 -6.09 -10.87 0.23
C ASP A 48 -4.77 -11.54 0.65
N ALA A 49 -4.89 -12.64 1.40
CA ALA A 49 -3.76 -13.41 1.88
C ALA A 49 -2.87 -13.98 0.76
N ARG A 50 -3.37 -14.11 -0.48
CA ARG A 50 -2.62 -14.60 -1.65
C ARG A 50 -1.47 -13.67 -2.04
N ALA A 51 -1.55 -12.38 -1.70
CA ALA A 51 -0.46 -11.45 -1.93
C ALA A 51 0.82 -11.86 -1.18
N SER A 52 0.67 -12.38 0.04
CA SER A 52 1.78 -12.83 0.88
C SER A 52 2.42 -14.14 0.40
N THR A 53 1.69 -14.97 -0.35
CA THR A 53 2.17 -16.28 -0.84
C THR A 53 2.58 -16.28 -2.31
N SER A 54 2.31 -15.21 -3.04
CA SER A 54 2.66 -15.08 -4.46
C SER A 54 4.06 -14.46 -4.65
N PRO A 55 5.08 -15.22 -5.07
CA PRO A 55 6.43 -14.69 -5.29
C PRO A 55 6.45 -13.64 -6.42
N THR A 56 5.55 -13.77 -7.39
CA THR A 56 5.36 -12.80 -8.47
C THR A 56 4.82 -11.48 -7.92
N ALA A 57 3.83 -11.50 -7.04
CA ALA A 57 3.28 -10.29 -6.42
C ALA A 57 4.30 -9.59 -5.53
N GLN A 58 5.03 -10.35 -4.71
CA GLN A 58 6.12 -9.83 -3.87
C GLN A 58 7.20 -9.14 -4.72
N SER A 59 7.63 -9.80 -5.80
CA SER A 59 8.66 -9.27 -6.69
C SER A 59 8.19 -8.04 -7.45
N ALA A 60 6.95 -8.05 -7.97
CA ALA A 60 6.35 -6.90 -8.65
C ALA A 60 6.22 -5.69 -7.72
N LEU A 61 5.76 -5.91 -6.47
CA LEU A 61 5.65 -4.84 -5.48
C LEU A 61 7.02 -4.26 -5.12
N ARG A 62 8.03 -5.09 -4.91
CA ARG A 62 9.42 -4.64 -4.68
C ARG A 62 9.93 -3.79 -5.84
N GLN A 63 9.75 -4.26 -7.07
CA GLN A 63 10.17 -3.53 -8.26
C GLN A 63 9.47 -2.18 -8.37
N PHE A 64 8.16 -2.15 -8.16
CA PHE A 64 7.37 -0.92 -8.20
C PHE A 64 7.85 0.09 -7.14
N LEU A 65 8.02 -0.34 -5.89
CA LEU A 65 8.45 0.55 -4.79
C LEU A 65 9.91 1.02 -4.94
N ASN A 66 10.77 0.24 -5.58
CA ASN A 66 12.16 0.66 -5.83
C ASN A 66 12.31 1.56 -7.06
N ALA A 67 11.30 1.63 -7.93
CA ALA A 67 11.34 2.46 -9.13
C ALA A 67 11.15 3.96 -8.78
N PRO A 68 11.80 4.89 -9.52
CA PRO A 68 11.50 6.32 -9.43
C PRO A 68 10.06 6.63 -9.86
N THR A 69 9.51 7.75 -9.42
CA THR A 69 8.09 8.13 -9.64
C THR A 69 7.67 8.07 -11.11
N SER A 70 8.50 8.55 -12.05
CA SER A 70 8.19 8.48 -13.49
C SER A 70 8.08 7.05 -14.00
N GLN A 71 8.90 6.13 -13.49
CA GLN A 71 8.82 4.72 -13.85
C GLN A 71 7.62 4.05 -13.17
N ARG A 72 7.27 4.44 -11.95
CA ARG A 72 6.03 3.97 -11.29
C ARG A 72 4.78 4.37 -12.08
N GLN A 73 4.74 5.56 -12.67
CA GLN A 73 3.64 6.00 -13.54
C GLN A 73 3.47 5.04 -14.71
N MET A 74 4.55 4.78 -15.45
CA MET A 74 4.54 3.85 -16.58
C MET A 74 4.09 2.44 -16.17
N MET A 75 4.55 1.96 -15.01
CA MET A 75 4.14 0.66 -14.46
C MET A 75 2.66 0.64 -14.06
N ALA A 76 2.18 1.70 -13.40
CA ALA A 76 0.79 1.86 -13.01
C ALA A 76 -0.13 1.88 -14.23
N GLU A 77 0.22 2.62 -15.28
CA GLU A 77 -0.50 2.65 -16.54
C GLU A 77 -0.53 1.28 -17.21
N ALA A 78 0.59 0.56 -17.24
CA ALA A 78 0.65 -0.80 -17.76
C ALA A 78 -0.24 -1.77 -16.97
N ILE A 79 -0.30 -1.61 -15.64
CA ILE A 79 -1.16 -2.43 -14.78
C ILE A 79 -2.63 -2.14 -15.07
N VAL A 80 -3.02 -0.87 -15.14
CA VAL A 80 -4.40 -0.43 -15.42
C VAL A 80 -4.85 -0.87 -16.82
N ASN A 81 -3.97 -0.77 -17.83
CA ASN A 81 -4.30 -1.12 -19.21
C ASN A 81 -4.30 -2.62 -19.52
N TYR A 82 -3.93 -3.49 -18.57
CA TYR A 82 -3.93 -4.93 -18.76
C TYR A 82 -5.23 -5.56 -18.22
N PRO A 83 -6.13 -6.09 -19.09
CA PRO A 83 -7.46 -6.56 -18.66
C PRO A 83 -7.47 -7.60 -17.53
N PRO A 84 -6.52 -8.56 -17.47
CA PRO A 84 -6.45 -9.51 -16.35
C PRO A 84 -6.21 -8.86 -14.98
N ASN A 85 -5.68 -7.64 -14.93
CA ASN A 85 -5.43 -6.92 -13.68
C ASN A 85 -6.66 -6.18 -13.13
N GLN A 86 -7.73 -6.01 -13.93
CA GLN A 86 -8.89 -5.19 -13.57
C GLN A 86 -9.52 -5.60 -12.23
N GLN A 87 -9.55 -6.90 -11.94
CA GLN A 87 -10.05 -7.46 -10.68
C GLN A 87 -9.21 -7.09 -9.44
N TYR A 88 -7.95 -6.68 -9.62
CA TYR A 88 -7.03 -6.35 -8.54
C TYR A 88 -6.87 -4.83 -8.33
N LEU A 89 -7.34 -3.99 -9.27
CA LEU A 89 -7.11 -2.54 -9.20
C LEU A 89 -7.67 -1.92 -7.92
N GLY A 90 -8.88 -2.33 -7.51
CA GLY A 90 -9.48 -1.85 -6.25
C GLY A 90 -8.69 -2.27 -5.01
N LEU A 91 -8.18 -3.51 -5.00
CA LEU A 91 -7.36 -4.03 -3.89
C LEU A 91 -6.01 -3.32 -3.81
N LEU A 92 -5.36 -3.11 -4.95
CA LEU A 92 -4.10 -2.36 -5.04
C LEU A 92 -4.30 -0.91 -4.59
N GLN A 93 -5.33 -0.22 -5.12
CA GLN A 93 -5.63 1.16 -4.74
C GLN A 93 -5.88 1.27 -3.23
N THR A 94 -6.76 0.43 -2.67
CA THR A 94 -7.06 0.42 -1.23
C THR A 94 -5.82 0.14 -0.39
N ALA A 95 -4.95 -0.78 -0.82
CA ALA A 95 -3.71 -1.05 -0.10
C ALA A 95 -2.75 0.14 -0.09
N PHE A 96 -2.58 0.83 -1.22
CA PHE A 96 -1.72 2.02 -1.30
C PHE A 96 -2.33 3.24 -0.61
N ASP A 97 -3.66 3.35 -0.55
CA ASP A 97 -4.35 4.41 0.19
C ASP A 97 -4.22 4.23 1.70
N THR A 98 -4.21 2.97 2.17
CA THR A 98 -4.24 2.65 3.62
C THR A 98 -2.91 2.19 4.19
N CYS A 99 -1.88 1.97 3.39
CA CYS A 99 -0.60 1.39 3.83
C CYS A 99 0.09 2.15 4.97
N ASN A 100 -0.15 3.46 5.13
CA ASN A 100 0.40 4.23 6.26
C ASN A 100 -0.15 3.80 7.64
N ASN A 101 -1.19 2.97 7.68
CA ASN A 101 -1.75 2.41 8.91
C ASN A 101 -1.12 1.05 9.30
N PHE A 102 -0.14 0.59 8.53
CA PHE A 102 0.62 -0.64 8.74
C PHE A 102 2.10 -0.32 8.95
#